data_AF-A0A090WX07-F1
#
_entry.id   AF-A0A090WX07-F1
#
_cell.length_a   1.000
_cell.length_b   1.000
_cell.length_c   1.000
_cell.angle_alpha   90.00
_cell.angle_beta   90.00
_cell.angle_gamma   90.00
#
_symmetry.space_group_name_H-M   'P 1'
#
loop_
_entity.id
_entity.type
_entity.pdbx_description
1 polymer ?
#
loop_
_entity_poly.entity_id
_entity_poly.type
_entity_poly.pdbx_seq_one_letter_code
_entity_poly.pdbx_strand_id
1 'polypeptide(L)'
;MKLYPLKFEPLYKYRLWGGEKLKTQLNKEYTESSIGESWEISDVKGDETQVLNGELKGQTLKQLINTYKGDFVGEAVYKAFGEDFPLLIKFIDAKTPLSIQVHPSNELAKERHNSFGKNEMWYVMQADKDAELIVGFEKEINKEEYQKHLEDDTILNVMHHETVAKGDTFYIPTGRIHAIGSGVLLAEIQQTSDVTYRIYDYNRVDATTGERA
;
A
#
# COMPACT_ATOMS: atom_id res chain seq x y z
N MET A 1 -12.33 7.89 -30.10
CA MET A 1 -12.28 8.93 -29.05
C MET A 1 -10.83 9.37 -28.90
N LYS A 2 -10.56 10.64 -28.63
CA LYS A 2 -9.19 11.08 -28.33
C LYS A 2 -9.01 11.09 -26.82
N LEU A 3 -8.28 10.10 -26.29
CA LEU A 3 -7.87 10.13 -24.89
C LEU A 3 -6.95 11.34 -24.65
N TYR A 4 -6.99 11.87 -23.44
CA TYR A 4 -6.17 12.97 -22.96
C TYR A 4 -5.56 12.58 -21.61
N PRO A 5 -4.53 13.28 -21.10
CA PRO A 5 -3.98 12.99 -19.79
C PRO A 5 -5.05 13.06 -18.70
N LEU A 6 -5.38 11.90 -18.14
CA LEU A 6 -6.37 11.77 -17.06
C LEU A 6 -5.69 12.08 -15.73
N LYS A 7 -6.31 12.96 -14.96
CA LYS A 7 -6.01 13.17 -13.54
C LYS A 7 -7.11 12.52 -12.74
N PHE A 8 -6.78 11.94 -11.61
CA PHE A 8 -7.73 11.30 -10.71
C PHE A 8 -7.81 12.09 -9.40
N GLU A 9 -9.00 12.14 -8.82
CA GLU A 9 -9.20 12.66 -7.47
C GLU A 9 -8.65 11.60 -6.48
N PRO A 10 -7.67 11.94 -5.64
CA PRO A 10 -7.10 10.99 -4.69
C PRO A 10 -8.08 10.66 -3.57
N LEU A 11 -7.97 9.46 -3.01
CA LEU A 11 -8.68 9.07 -1.80
C LEU A 11 -7.75 9.13 -0.60
N TYR A 12 -8.06 9.99 0.37
CA TYR A 12 -7.28 10.11 1.60
C TYR A 12 -7.76 9.11 2.64
N LYS A 13 -6.84 8.34 3.23
CA LYS A 13 -7.14 7.29 4.20
C LYS A 13 -6.56 7.62 5.56
N TYR A 14 -7.45 7.69 6.55
CA TYR A 14 -7.05 7.70 7.96
C TYR A 14 -6.26 6.43 8.28
N ARG A 15 -5.18 6.61 9.03
CA ARG A 15 -4.37 5.56 9.63
C ARG A 15 -3.86 6.04 10.97
N LEU A 16 -3.92 5.19 11.99
CA LEU A 16 -3.40 5.50 13.33
C LEU A 16 -1.94 6.02 13.31
N TRP A 17 -1.15 5.53 12.36
CA TRP A 17 0.26 5.87 12.17
C TRP A 17 0.51 7.07 11.25
N GLY A 18 -0.53 7.69 10.69
CA GLY A 18 -0.44 8.74 9.68
C GLY A 18 0.19 10.05 10.16
N GLY A 19 0.84 10.76 9.23
CA GLY A 19 1.55 12.01 9.47
C GLY A 19 0.96 13.23 8.75
N GLU A 20 1.83 14.21 8.49
CA GLU A 20 1.53 15.46 7.77
C GLU A 20 2.47 15.70 6.56
N LYS A 21 3.29 14.71 6.18
CA LYS A 21 4.20 14.79 5.03
C LYS A 21 3.47 14.74 3.70
N LEU A 22 2.29 14.10 3.62
CA LEU A 22 1.44 14.21 2.43
C LEU A 22 1.09 15.69 2.15
N LYS A 23 0.73 16.47 3.18
CA LYS A 23 0.51 17.93 3.05
C LYS A 23 1.81 18.67 2.77
N THR A 24 2.82 18.49 3.64
CA THR A 24 4.00 19.37 3.66
C THR A 24 5.02 19.09 2.56
N GLN A 25 5.10 17.85 2.06
CA GLN A 25 6.06 17.46 1.01
C GLN A 25 5.40 17.31 -0.36
N LEU A 26 4.15 16.83 -0.41
CA LEU A 26 3.44 16.55 -1.67
C LEU A 26 2.29 17.53 -1.97
N ASN A 27 2.07 18.53 -1.11
CA ASN A 27 1.01 19.53 -1.24
C ASN A 27 -0.38 18.90 -1.41
N LYS A 28 -0.65 17.78 -0.72
CA LYS A 28 -1.98 17.18 -0.68
C LYS A 28 -2.94 18.04 0.13
N GLU A 29 -4.19 18.12 -0.34
CA GLU A 29 -5.21 19.00 0.23
C GLU A 29 -6.27 18.15 0.94
N TYR A 30 -6.22 18.13 2.27
CA TYR A 30 -7.21 17.51 3.16
C TYR A 30 -7.25 18.25 4.49
N THR A 31 -8.33 18.11 5.26
CA THR A 31 -8.52 18.82 6.55
C THR A 31 -8.42 17.89 7.75
N GLU A 32 -8.55 16.60 7.50
CA GLU A 32 -8.50 15.52 8.46
C GLU A 32 -7.11 15.37 9.07
N SER A 33 -7.07 14.81 10.28
CA SER A 33 -5.84 14.42 10.95
C SER A 33 -5.49 12.96 10.66
N SER A 34 -4.21 12.62 10.81
CA SER A 34 -3.73 11.24 10.72
C SER A 34 -4.08 10.54 9.41
N ILE A 35 -3.98 11.26 8.29
CA ILE A 35 -4.03 10.63 6.97
C ILE A 35 -2.66 9.98 6.71
N GLY A 36 -2.65 8.65 6.67
CA GLY A 36 -1.43 7.88 6.40
C GLY A 36 -1.28 7.49 4.94
N GLU A 37 -2.36 7.46 4.17
CA GLU A 37 -2.31 7.08 2.75
C GLU A 37 -3.09 8.05 1.87
N SER A 38 -2.54 8.30 0.68
CA SER A 38 -3.22 8.97 -0.42
C SER A 38 -3.27 8.02 -1.61
N TRP A 39 -4.44 7.45 -1.91
CA TRP A 39 -4.62 6.54 -3.03
C TRP A 39 -4.84 7.36 -4.29
N GLU A 40 -3.86 7.31 -5.19
CA GLU A 40 -3.82 8.16 -6.39
C GLU A 40 -4.53 7.53 -7.57
N ILE A 41 -4.40 6.20 -7.71
CA ILE A 41 -5.04 5.41 -8.77
C ILE A 41 -5.54 4.11 -8.12
N SER A 42 -6.85 3.93 -8.06
CA SER A 42 -7.47 2.76 -7.44
C SER A 42 -8.68 2.28 -8.22
N ASP A 43 -8.74 0.96 -8.39
CA ASP A 43 -9.91 0.19 -8.84
C ASP A 43 -10.36 -0.83 -7.77
N VAL A 44 -9.91 -0.64 -6.52
CA VAL A 44 -10.34 -1.47 -5.39
C VAL A 44 -11.81 -1.18 -5.10
N LYS A 45 -12.62 -2.24 -5.00
CA LYS A 45 -14.06 -2.13 -4.81
C LYS A 45 -14.42 -1.31 -3.56
N GLY A 46 -15.20 -0.26 -3.75
CA GLY A 46 -15.63 0.67 -2.68
C GLY A 46 -14.66 1.83 -2.45
N ASP A 47 -13.48 1.79 -3.07
CA ASP A 47 -12.41 2.78 -2.97
C ASP A 47 -11.87 3.13 -4.37
N GLU A 48 -12.76 3.29 -5.33
CA GLU A 48 -12.41 3.64 -6.71
C GLU A 48 -12.13 5.14 -6.86
N THR A 49 -10.98 5.47 -7.45
CA THR A 49 -10.67 6.86 -7.82
C THR A 49 -11.46 7.27 -9.06
N GLN A 50 -11.89 8.54 -9.13
CA GLN A 50 -12.63 9.09 -10.26
C GLN A 50 -11.80 10.10 -11.04
N VAL A 51 -12.01 10.18 -12.35
CA VAL A 51 -11.37 11.19 -13.20
C VAL A 51 -11.79 12.60 -12.75
N LEU A 52 -10.81 13.48 -12.57
CA LEU A 52 -10.98 14.85 -12.08
C LEU A 52 -11.22 15.87 -13.20
N ASN A 53 -10.77 15.59 -14.43
CA ASN A 53 -10.69 16.56 -15.52
C ASN A 53 -11.30 16.09 -16.84
N GLY A 54 -11.71 17.06 -17.67
CA GLY A 54 -12.16 16.86 -19.06
C GLY A 54 -13.51 16.15 -19.19
N GLU A 55 -13.78 15.60 -20.38
CA GLU A 55 -15.06 14.99 -20.75
C GLU A 55 -15.39 13.69 -19.99
N LEU A 56 -14.37 12.98 -19.51
CA LEU A 56 -14.50 11.74 -18.75
C LEU A 56 -14.61 11.97 -17.23
N LYS A 57 -14.69 13.24 -16.78
CA LYS A 57 -14.78 13.59 -15.36
C LYS A 57 -15.92 12.82 -14.67
N GLY A 58 -15.63 12.30 -13.47
CA GLY A 58 -16.55 11.53 -12.63
C GLY A 58 -16.61 10.04 -12.97
N GLN A 59 -15.97 9.59 -14.07
CA GLN A 59 -15.90 8.16 -14.38
C GLN A 59 -14.78 7.47 -13.60
N THR A 60 -15.01 6.22 -13.19
CA THR A 60 -14.00 5.35 -12.55
C THR A 60 -13.17 4.62 -13.60
N LEU A 61 -12.03 4.06 -13.19
CA LEU A 61 -11.23 3.16 -14.04
C LEU A 61 -12.08 2.00 -14.59
N LYS A 62 -12.84 1.31 -13.73
CA LYS A 62 -13.75 0.24 -14.14
C LYS A 62 -14.68 0.63 -15.30
N GLN A 63 -15.32 1.80 -15.21
CA GLN A 63 -16.24 2.28 -16.23
C GLN A 63 -15.54 2.56 -17.56
N LEU A 64 -14.34 3.15 -17.50
CA LEU A 64 -13.51 3.43 -18.66
C LEU A 64 -13.01 2.13 -19.32
N ILE A 65 -12.55 1.16 -18.54
CA ILE A 65 -12.09 -0.14 -19.04
C ILE A 65 -13.26 -0.91 -19.67
N ASN A 66 -14.45 -0.90 -19.06
CA ASN A 66 -15.62 -1.57 -19.63
C ASN A 66 -16.05 -0.97 -20.97
N THR A 67 -15.92 0.35 -21.11
CA THR A 67 -16.33 1.09 -22.31
C THR A 67 -15.30 0.95 -23.43
N TYR A 68 -14.02 1.16 -23.12
CA TYR A 68 -12.95 1.31 -24.10
C TYR A 68 -12.00 0.11 -24.19
N LYS A 69 -12.03 -0.80 -23.21
CA LYS A 69 -11.31 -2.08 -23.23
C LYS A 69 -9.81 -1.91 -23.49
N GLY A 70 -9.26 -2.71 -24.40
CA GLY A 70 -7.85 -2.65 -24.82
C GLY A 70 -7.43 -1.30 -25.40
N ASP A 71 -8.35 -0.49 -25.95
CA ASP A 71 -8.00 0.86 -26.42
C ASP A 71 -7.62 1.81 -25.27
N PHE A 72 -8.04 1.51 -24.02
CA PHE A 72 -7.76 2.33 -22.85
C PHE A 72 -6.53 1.86 -22.07
N VAL A 73 -6.45 0.57 -21.72
CA VAL A 73 -5.33 0.01 -20.92
C VAL A 73 -4.25 -0.67 -21.75
N GLY A 74 -4.45 -0.79 -23.07
CA GLY A 74 -3.64 -1.59 -23.96
C GLY A 74 -4.14 -3.04 -24.07
N GLU A 75 -4.10 -3.59 -25.28
CA GLU A 75 -4.60 -4.94 -25.60
C GLU A 75 -3.97 -6.05 -24.74
N ALA A 76 -2.67 -5.95 -24.45
CA ALA A 76 -1.99 -6.94 -23.63
C ALA A 76 -2.51 -6.95 -22.18
N VAL A 77 -2.77 -5.76 -21.61
CA VAL A 77 -3.30 -5.60 -20.25
C VAL A 77 -4.74 -6.08 -20.20
N TYR A 78 -5.58 -5.65 -21.15
CA TYR A 78 -6.98 -6.07 -21.21
C TYR A 78 -7.12 -7.59 -21.42
N LYS A 79 -6.24 -8.21 -22.21
CA LYS A 79 -6.23 -9.67 -22.37
C LYS A 79 -5.87 -10.41 -21.07
N ALA A 80 -4.97 -9.85 -20.26
CA ALA A 80 -4.50 -10.48 -19.04
C ALA A 80 -5.43 -10.28 -17.84
N PHE A 81 -6.03 -9.09 -17.73
CA PHE A 81 -6.79 -8.67 -16.54
C PHE A 81 -8.28 -8.38 -16.83
N GLY A 82 -8.69 -8.37 -18.09
CA GLY A 82 -10.06 -8.10 -18.49
C GLY A 82 -10.51 -6.71 -18.06
N GLU A 83 -11.58 -6.67 -17.29
CA GLU A 83 -12.20 -5.45 -16.78
C GLU A 83 -11.53 -4.92 -15.52
N ASP A 84 -10.60 -5.65 -14.89
CA ASP A 84 -9.98 -5.23 -13.64
C ASP A 84 -8.68 -4.47 -13.92
N PHE A 85 -8.52 -3.27 -13.34
CA PHE A 85 -7.24 -2.58 -13.41
C PHE A 85 -6.23 -3.29 -12.49
N PRO A 86 -4.99 -3.59 -12.96
CA PRO A 86 -4.09 -4.48 -12.24
C PRO A 86 -3.33 -3.85 -11.07
N LEU A 87 -3.30 -2.51 -10.96
CA LEU A 87 -2.46 -1.81 -9.99
C LEU A 87 -3.25 -0.87 -9.06
N LEU A 88 -2.76 -0.74 -7.82
CA LEU A 88 -3.09 0.34 -6.90
C LEU A 88 -1.81 1.18 -6.71
N ILE A 89 -1.94 2.50 -6.87
CA ILE A 89 -0.84 3.44 -6.70
C ILE A 89 -1.20 4.40 -5.56
N LYS A 90 -0.34 4.50 -4.56
CA LYS A 90 -0.57 5.37 -3.40
C LYS A 90 0.72 5.97 -2.86
N PHE A 91 0.57 7.04 -2.08
CA PHE A 91 1.61 7.54 -1.21
C PHE A 91 1.32 7.13 0.23
N ILE A 92 2.37 6.77 0.98
CA ILE A 92 2.32 6.41 2.39
C ILE A 92 3.18 7.39 3.19
N ASP A 93 2.61 7.96 4.26
CA ASP A 93 3.29 8.80 5.23
C ASP A 93 3.24 8.17 6.62
N ALA A 94 4.34 7.49 6.97
CA ALA A 94 4.51 6.82 8.25
C ALA A 94 5.09 7.77 9.29
N LYS A 95 4.25 8.37 10.14
CA LYS A 95 4.70 9.14 11.31
C LYS A 95 5.18 8.22 12.44
N THR A 96 4.47 7.11 12.64
CA THR A 96 4.88 6.02 13.54
C THR A 96 4.97 4.71 12.73
N PRO A 97 5.58 3.62 13.22
CA PRO A 97 5.84 2.46 12.39
C PRO A 97 4.53 1.77 12.01
N LEU A 98 4.44 1.19 10.82
CA LEU A 98 3.31 0.36 10.41
C LEU A 98 3.41 -1.03 11.05
N SER A 99 2.28 -1.76 11.10
CA SER A 99 2.25 -3.16 11.52
C SER A 99 3.28 -4.01 10.78
N ILE A 100 3.89 -4.97 11.48
CA ILE A 100 4.59 -6.08 10.84
C ILE A 100 3.56 -6.93 10.11
N GLN A 101 3.74 -7.13 8.82
CA GLN A 101 2.71 -7.72 7.98
C GLN A 101 3.28 -8.61 6.86
N VAL A 102 2.40 -9.40 6.27
CA VAL A 102 2.69 -10.22 5.09
C VAL A 102 1.50 -10.25 4.14
N HIS A 103 1.81 -10.33 2.85
CA HIS A 103 0.81 -10.32 1.78
C HIS A 103 0.69 -11.68 1.08
N PRO A 104 -0.53 -12.12 0.73
CA PRO A 104 -0.77 -13.39 0.05
C PRO A 104 -0.35 -13.36 -1.43
N SER A 105 -0.01 -14.53 -1.98
CA SER A 105 0.10 -14.74 -3.42
C SER A 105 -1.26 -14.63 -4.11
N ASN A 106 -1.27 -14.60 -5.45
CA ASN A 106 -2.51 -14.58 -6.23
C ASN A 106 -3.41 -15.79 -5.92
N GLU A 107 -2.83 -16.98 -5.79
CA GLU A 107 -3.57 -18.22 -5.51
C GLU A 107 -4.27 -18.15 -4.16
N LEU A 108 -3.54 -17.77 -3.11
CA LEU A 108 -4.07 -17.69 -1.75
C LEU A 108 -5.09 -16.56 -1.59
N ALA A 109 -4.83 -15.41 -2.21
CA ALA A 109 -5.75 -14.28 -2.21
C ALA A 109 -7.05 -14.61 -2.95
N LYS A 110 -6.96 -15.34 -4.06
CA LYS A 110 -8.14 -15.80 -4.82
C LYS A 110 -8.96 -16.79 -4.01
N GLU A 111 -8.31 -17.77 -3.39
CA GLU A 111 -8.97 -18.80 -2.58
C GLU A 111 -9.71 -18.21 -1.37
N ARG A 112 -9.07 -17.30 -0.63
CA ARG A 112 -9.59 -16.82 0.65
C ARG A 112 -10.42 -15.55 0.58
N HIS A 113 -10.14 -14.70 -0.40
CA HIS A 113 -10.69 -13.34 -0.48
C HIS A 113 -11.28 -12.99 -1.85
N ASN A 114 -11.19 -13.91 -2.82
CA ASN A 114 -11.56 -13.66 -4.22
C ASN A 114 -10.90 -12.38 -4.78
N SER A 115 -9.64 -12.13 -4.39
CA SER A 115 -8.88 -10.92 -4.73
C SER A 115 -7.57 -11.27 -5.46
N PHE A 116 -6.89 -10.26 -6.02
CA PHE A 116 -5.51 -10.41 -6.44
C PHE A 116 -4.60 -10.59 -5.23
N GLY A 117 -3.44 -11.23 -5.45
CA GLY A 117 -2.32 -11.17 -4.53
C GLY A 117 -1.78 -9.74 -4.44
N LYS A 118 -0.81 -9.52 -3.57
CA LYS A 118 -0.31 -8.17 -3.29
C LYS A 118 1.22 -8.15 -3.26
N ASN A 119 1.81 -8.17 -4.44
CA ASN A 119 3.19 -7.72 -4.64
C ASN A 119 3.24 -6.20 -4.64
N GLU A 120 4.34 -5.64 -4.13
CA GLU A 120 4.51 -4.21 -3.98
C GLU A 120 5.91 -3.78 -4.42
N MET A 121 6.02 -2.52 -4.80
CA MET A 121 7.28 -1.80 -4.97
C MET A 121 7.17 -0.48 -4.22
N TRP A 122 8.21 -0.16 -3.46
CA TRP A 122 8.32 1.09 -2.72
C TRP A 122 9.44 1.95 -3.26
N TYR A 123 9.16 3.23 -3.45
CA TYR A 123 10.15 4.26 -3.73
C TYR A 123 10.14 5.29 -2.61
N VAL A 124 11.27 5.42 -1.91
CA VAL A 124 11.40 6.34 -0.77
C VAL A 124 11.50 7.79 -1.28
N MET A 125 10.45 8.57 -1.05
CA MET A 125 10.37 9.96 -1.50
C MET A 125 11.06 10.91 -0.51
N GLN A 126 10.98 10.59 0.78
CA GLN A 126 11.66 11.25 1.87
C GLN A 126 11.81 10.29 3.05
N ALA A 127 12.90 10.41 3.79
CA ALA A 127 13.17 9.66 5.00
C ALA A 127 13.74 10.61 6.06
N ASP A 128 13.24 10.51 7.30
CA ASP A 128 13.83 11.21 8.44
C ASP A 128 15.20 10.59 8.77
N LYS A 129 15.95 11.26 9.65
CA LYS A 129 17.23 10.72 10.12
C LYS A 129 16.98 9.37 10.80
N ASP A 130 17.78 8.37 10.42
CA ASP A 130 17.74 7.00 10.94
C ASP A 130 16.40 6.27 10.67
N ALA A 131 15.57 6.78 9.73
CA ALA A 131 14.36 6.10 9.31
C ALA A 131 14.70 4.79 8.59
N GLU A 132 13.88 3.77 8.82
CA GLU A 132 14.18 2.41 8.40
C GLU A 132 12.94 1.71 7.82
N LEU A 133 13.20 0.62 7.10
CA LEU A 133 12.21 -0.36 6.67
C LEU A 133 12.57 -1.72 7.26
N ILE A 134 11.56 -2.53 7.54
CA ILE A 134 11.74 -3.95 7.86
C ILE A 134 11.45 -4.75 6.60
N VAL A 135 12.42 -5.57 6.16
CA VAL A 135 12.28 -6.37 4.94
C VAL A 135 12.85 -7.78 5.15
N GLY A 136 11.97 -8.69 5.58
CA GLY A 136 12.32 -10.07 5.88
C GLY A 136 12.99 -10.25 7.24
N PHE A 137 13.61 -11.40 7.42
CA PHE A 137 14.34 -11.75 8.63
C PHE A 137 15.84 -11.49 8.45
N GLU A 138 16.52 -11.09 9.53
CA GLU A 138 17.96 -10.85 9.55
C GLU A 138 18.75 -12.13 9.22
N LYS A 139 18.19 -13.28 9.60
CA LYS A 139 18.72 -14.61 9.35
C LYS A 139 17.59 -15.54 9.00
N GLU A 140 17.92 -16.65 8.33
CA GLU A 140 16.96 -17.72 8.12
C GLU A 140 16.48 -18.27 9.48
N ILE A 141 15.17 -18.33 9.66
CA ILE A 141 14.53 -18.91 10.84
C ILE A 141 13.52 -19.97 10.40
N ASN A 142 13.33 -20.98 11.23
CA ASN A 142 12.32 -22.00 11.01
C ASN A 142 10.97 -21.63 11.65
N LYS A 143 9.94 -22.44 11.40
CA LYS A 143 8.59 -22.21 11.91
C LYS A 143 8.50 -22.22 13.44
N GLU A 144 9.24 -23.10 14.11
CA GLU A 144 9.22 -23.25 15.57
C GLU A 144 9.85 -22.03 16.23
N GLU A 145 10.98 -21.55 15.70
CA GLU A 145 11.64 -20.31 16.13
C GLU A 145 10.73 -19.09 15.93
N TYR A 146 10.09 -19.00 14.75
CA TYR A 146 9.11 -17.93 14.47
C TYR A 146 7.95 -17.94 15.47
N GLN A 147 7.37 -19.11 15.74
CA GLN A 147 6.26 -19.24 16.70
C GLN A 147 6.69 -18.81 18.11
N LYS A 148 7.87 -19.24 18.56
CA LYS A 148 8.41 -18.84 19.84
C LYS A 148 8.59 -17.31 19.95
N HIS A 149 9.12 -16.68 18.91
CA HIS A 149 9.27 -15.23 18.89
C HIS A 149 7.94 -14.46 18.94
N LEU A 150 6.86 -15.03 18.38
CA LEU A 150 5.52 -14.47 18.51
C LEU A 150 4.96 -14.64 19.93
N GLU A 151 5.11 -15.83 20.53
CA GLU A 151 4.61 -16.12 21.88
C GLU A 151 5.34 -15.29 22.95
N ASP A 152 6.63 -15.04 22.74
CA ASP A 152 7.49 -14.29 23.67
C ASP A 152 7.48 -12.76 23.40
N ASP A 153 6.68 -12.24 22.44
CA ASP A 153 6.66 -10.82 22.02
C ASP A 153 8.04 -10.29 21.57
N THR A 154 8.88 -11.14 20.97
CA THR A 154 10.26 -10.82 20.56
C THR A 154 10.49 -10.85 19.05
N ILE A 155 9.42 -10.83 18.26
CA ILE A 155 9.48 -10.96 16.79
C ILE A 155 10.36 -9.91 16.11
N LEU A 156 10.43 -8.69 16.66
CA LEU A 156 11.29 -7.63 16.12
C LEU A 156 12.79 -7.97 16.23
N ASN A 157 13.20 -8.81 17.17
CA ASN A 157 14.61 -9.14 17.40
C ASN A 157 15.23 -9.98 16.27
N VAL A 158 14.41 -10.56 15.40
CA VAL A 158 14.84 -11.39 14.27
C VAL A 158 14.55 -10.76 12.92
N MET A 159 13.99 -9.55 12.90
CA MET A 159 13.70 -8.82 11.67
C MET A 159 14.95 -8.18 11.09
N HIS A 160 14.99 -8.09 9.77
CA HIS A 160 16.04 -7.35 9.07
C HIS A 160 15.62 -5.88 8.94
N HIS A 161 16.44 -4.99 9.48
CA HIS A 161 16.20 -3.54 9.48
C HIS A 161 17.15 -2.88 8.49
N GLU A 162 16.60 -2.11 7.56
CA GLU A 162 17.36 -1.35 6.58
C GLU A 162 17.10 0.15 6.74
N THR A 163 18.15 0.91 7.07
CA THR A 163 18.09 2.37 7.08
C THR A 163 17.95 2.87 5.65
N VAL A 164 17.04 3.82 5.42
CA VAL A 164 16.70 4.30 4.08
C VAL A 164 16.93 5.79 3.90
N ALA A 165 17.16 6.17 2.66
CA ALA A 165 17.26 7.55 2.19
C ALA A 165 16.37 7.79 0.96
N LYS A 166 16.17 9.06 0.64
CA LYS A 166 15.43 9.46 -0.57
C LYS A 166 16.08 8.85 -1.82
N GLY A 167 15.26 8.21 -2.64
CA GLY A 167 15.68 7.56 -3.88
C GLY A 167 15.82 6.05 -3.76
N ASP A 168 15.88 5.50 -2.55
CA ASP A 168 15.95 4.06 -2.36
C ASP A 168 14.66 3.39 -2.87
N THR A 169 14.83 2.19 -3.43
CA THR A 169 13.74 1.43 -4.06
C THR A 169 13.77 -0.01 -3.58
N PHE A 170 12.60 -0.53 -3.19
CA PHE A 170 12.45 -1.88 -2.67
C PHE A 170 11.38 -2.62 -3.43
N TYR A 171 11.66 -3.88 -3.76
CA TYR A 171 10.65 -4.81 -4.25
C TYR A 171 10.23 -5.75 -3.12
N ILE A 172 8.93 -5.76 -2.83
CA ILE A 172 8.33 -6.57 -1.76
C ILE A 172 7.46 -7.65 -2.41
N PRO A 173 8.00 -8.86 -2.61
CA PRO A 173 7.21 -9.96 -3.14
C PRO A 173 6.23 -10.50 -2.09
N THR A 174 5.14 -11.10 -2.56
CA THR A 174 4.18 -11.81 -1.70
C THR A 174 4.88 -12.86 -0.85
N GLY A 175 4.45 -13.02 0.41
CA GLY A 175 5.07 -13.90 1.38
C GLY A 175 6.28 -13.31 2.12
N ARG A 176 6.81 -12.15 1.71
CA ARG A 176 7.83 -11.44 2.49
C ARG A 176 7.20 -10.72 3.66
N ILE A 177 7.67 -10.99 4.87
CA ILE A 177 7.34 -10.18 6.05
C ILE A 177 8.03 -8.84 5.92
N HIS A 178 7.31 -7.76 6.17
CA HIS A 178 7.83 -6.41 6.03
C HIS A 178 7.07 -5.42 6.91
N ALA A 179 7.64 -4.23 7.08
CA ALA A 179 6.97 -3.07 7.64
C ALA A 179 7.65 -1.77 7.20
N ILE A 180 6.89 -0.68 7.19
CA ILE A 180 7.41 0.67 6.97
C ILE A 180 7.66 1.30 8.35
N GLY A 181 8.90 1.69 8.61
CA GLY A 181 9.28 2.34 9.87
C GLY A 181 8.81 3.79 9.98
N SER A 182 9.03 4.37 11.16
CA SER A 182 8.67 5.76 11.42
C SER A 182 9.51 6.72 10.59
N GLY A 183 8.90 7.83 10.18
CA GLY A 183 9.60 8.90 9.48
C GLY A 183 9.76 8.69 7.98
N VAL A 184 9.16 7.65 7.40
CA VAL A 184 9.23 7.36 5.96
C VAL A 184 8.02 7.92 5.20
N LEU A 185 8.29 8.67 4.13
CA LEU A 185 7.32 9.00 3.09
C LEU A 185 7.72 8.25 1.82
N LEU A 186 6.82 7.42 1.29
CA LEU A 186 7.10 6.62 0.09
C LEU A 186 5.94 6.60 -0.91
N ALA A 187 6.27 6.32 -2.16
CA ALA A 187 5.31 5.90 -3.18
C ALA A 187 5.26 4.38 -3.21
N GLU A 188 4.06 3.81 -3.11
CA GLU A 188 3.82 2.38 -3.24
C GLU A 188 3.05 2.10 -4.53
N ILE A 189 3.61 1.21 -5.35
CA ILE A 189 2.94 0.64 -6.51
C ILE A 189 2.74 -0.84 -6.21
N GLN A 190 1.50 -1.25 -6.10
CA GLN A 190 1.13 -2.61 -5.72
C GLN A 190 0.08 -3.17 -6.68
N GLN A 191 -0.16 -4.48 -6.63
CA GLN A 191 -1.34 -5.06 -7.28
C GLN A 191 -2.62 -4.51 -6.65
N THR A 192 -3.73 -4.46 -7.39
CA THR A 192 -5.06 -4.02 -6.90
C THR A 192 -5.60 -4.99 -5.84
N SER A 193 -5.16 -4.84 -4.60
CA SER A 193 -5.51 -5.70 -3.48
C SER A 193 -5.32 -4.94 -2.17
N ASP A 194 -6.29 -5.04 -1.25
CA ASP A 194 -6.17 -4.49 0.10
C ASP A 194 -6.00 -5.61 1.15
N VAL A 195 -5.59 -6.81 0.71
CA VAL A 195 -5.46 -7.96 1.60
C VAL A 195 -4.13 -7.92 2.34
N THR A 196 -4.22 -7.81 3.67
CA THR A 196 -3.07 -7.73 4.56
C THR A 196 -3.24 -8.68 5.75
N TYR A 197 -2.24 -9.53 6.01
CA TYR A 197 -2.17 -10.30 7.25
C TYR A 197 -1.20 -9.63 8.21
N ARG A 198 -1.72 -9.06 9.29
CA ARG A 198 -0.91 -8.43 10.34
C ARG A 198 -0.40 -9.48 11.32
N ILE A 199 0.87 -9.39 11.65
CA ILE A 199 1.59 -10.27 12.56
C ILE A 199 1.75 -9.61 13.92
N TYR A 200 2.12 -8.33 13.93
CA TYR A 200 2.34 -7.56 15.15
C TYR A 200 2.08 -6.08 14.90
N ASP A 201 1.31 -5.43 15.77
CA ASP A 201 0.97 -4.00 15.64
C ASP A 201 1.32 -3.15 16.88
N TYR A 202 2.39 -3.51 17.58
CA TYR A 202 2.95 -2.77 18.72
C TYR A 202 1.97 -2.58 19.89
N ASN A 203 0.97 -3.47 20.00
CA ASN A 203 -0.06 -3.43 21.04
C ASN A 203 -0.78 -2.06 21.13
N ARG A 204 -0.87 -1.36 19.99
CA ARG A 204 -1.44 -0.02 19.94
C ARG A 204 -2.95 -0.05 20.09
N VAL A 205 -3.47 1.01 20.70
CA VAL A 205 -4.90 1.28 20.78
C VAL A 205 -5.18 2.49 19.91
N ASP A 206 -6.12 2.36 19.00
CA ASP A 206 -6.53 3.48 18.15
C ASP A 206 -7.30 4.49 19.01
N ALA A 207 -6.80 5.73 19.08
CA ALA A 207 -7.43 6.77 19.88
C ALA A 207 -8.79 7.22 19.32
N THR A 208 -9.05 6.99 18.04
CA THR A 208 -10.31 7.34 17.36
C THR A 208 -11.38 6.28 17.56
N THR A 209 -11.02 4.98 17.51
CA THR A 209 -12.01 3.89 17.68
C THR A 209 -12.03 3.30 19.08
N GLY A 210 -10.95 3.45 19.85
CA GLY A 210 -10.75 2.80 21.15
C GLY A 210 -10.39 1.31 21.05
N GLU A 211 -10.26 0.77 19.85
CA GLU A 211 -9.96 -0.64 19.62
C GLU A 211 -8.46 -0.90 19.58
N ARG A 212 -8.05 -2.09 20.02
CA ARG A 212 -6.68 -2.57 19.86
C ARG A 212 -6.49 -3.02 18.41
N ALA A 213 -5.46 -2.51 17.78
CA ALA A 213 -5.14 -2.77 16.38
C ALA A 213 -4.49 -4.15 16.16
#